data_AF-A0A9W3KLB1-F1
#
_entry.id   AF-A0A9W3KLB1-F1
#
_cell.length_a   1.000
_cell.length_b   1.000
_cell.length_c   1.000
_cell.angle_alpha   90.00
_cell.angle_beta   90.00
_cell.angle_gamma   90.00
#
_symmetry.space_group_name_H-M   'P 1'
#
loop_
_entity.id
_entity.type
_entity.pdbx_description
1 polymer ?
#
loop_
_entity_poly.entity_id
_entity_poly.type
_entity_poly.pdbx_seq_one_letter_code
_entity_poly.pdbx_strand_id
1 'polypeptide(L)'
;MRNTQEIVKRSLYYWSKLYTSQLEQGMPYRSLRKTIAINLLDFKLFPHYDNMHTVGEFWSRQQKEVLLEDLEIHFIEIPKLLRTCLKSF
;
A
#
# COMPACT_ATOMS: atom_id res chain seq x y z
N MET A 1 -13.62 -4.20 18.21
CA MET A 1 -12.55 -3.30 17.73
C MET A 1 -11.84 -4.00 16.57
N ARG A 2 -11.81 -3.40 15.38
CA ARG A 2 -10.94 -3.92 14.29
C ARG A 2 -9.49 -3.61 14.66
N ASN A 3 -8.62 -4.61 14.60
CA ASN A 3 -7.22 -4.42 14.94
C ASN A 3 -6.47 -3.81 13.74
N THR A 4 -6.56 -2.49 13.64
CA THR A 4 -5.98 -1.67 12.56
C THR A 4 -4.46 -1.86 12.42
N GLN A 5 -3.76 -2.19 13.50
CA GLN A 5 -2.31 -2.47 13.42
C GLN A 5 -2.04 -3.82 12.73
N GLU A 6 -2.94 -4.79 12.86
CA GLU A 6 -2.78 -6.10 12.22
C GLU A 6 -2.97 -6.04 10.71
N ILE A 7 -3.84 -5.16 10.19
CA ILE A 7 -3.99 -5.05 8.73
C ILE A 7 -2.71 -4.50 8.09
N VAL A 8 -2.07 -3.51 8.72
CA VAL A 8 -0.81 -2.94 8.19
C VAL A 8 0.28 -4.00 8.21
N LYS A 9 0.49 -4.70 9.34
CA LYS A 9 1.48 -5.78 9.45
C LYS A 9 1.22 -6.92 8.45
N ARG A 10 -0.03 -7.35 8.30
CA ARG A 10 -0.42 -8.38 7.32
C ARG A 10 -0.15 -7.93 5.89
N SER A 11 -0.46 -6.68 5.56
CA SER A 11 -0.23 -6.11 4.23
C SER A 11 1.27 -6.11 3.91
N LEU A 12 2.11 -5.67 4.86
CA LEU A 12 3.56 -5.69 4.72
C LEU A 12 4.13 -7.11 4.61
N TYR A 13 3.61 -8.06 5.38
CA TYR A 13 4.01 -9.46 5.31
C TYR A 13 3.72 -10.07 3.93
N TYR A 14 2.52 -9.86 3.39
CA TYR A 14 2.18 -10.37 2.07
C TYR A 14 2.94 -9.66 0.97
N TRP A 15 3.16 -8.36 1.10
CA TRP A 15 3.94 -7.57 0.14
C TRP A 15 5.40 -8.02 0.05
N SER A 16 6.06 -8.23 1.19
CA SER A 16 7.43 -8.76 1.21
C SER A 16 7.49 -10.18 0.66
N LYS A 17 6.50 -11.03 0.99
CA LYS A 17 6.37 -12.38 0.45
C LYS A 17 6.19 -12.37 -1.08
N LEU A 18 5.37 -11.46 -1.61
CA LEU A 18 5.20 -11.30 -3.06
C LEU A 18 6.51 -10.90 -3.73
N TYR A 19 7.22 -9.93 -3.16
CA TYR A 19 8.52 -9.49 -3.68
C TYR A 19 9.56 -10.61 -3.71
N THR A 20 9.71 -11.35 -2.60
CA THR A 20 10.68 -12.45 -2.53
C THR A 20 10.28 -13.65 -3.39
N SER A 21 8.98 -13.91 -3.56
CA SER A 21 8.49 -15.04 -4.37
C SER A 21 8.80 -14.91 -5.87
N GLN A 22 9.21 -13.74 -6.33
CA GLN A 22 9.64 -13.55 -7.72
C GLN A 22 10.96 -14.24 -8.04
N LEU A 23 11.81 -14.50 -7.04
CA LEU A 23 13.11 -15.09 -7.24
C LEU A 23 13.09 -16.59 -6.97
N GLU A 24 13.66 -17.33 -7.91
CA GLU A 24 13.97 -18.74 -7.80
C GLU A 24 15.48 -18.93 -7.63
N GLN A 25 15.88 -20.12 -7.19
CA GLN A 25 17.29 -20.43 -6.98
C GLN A 25 18.11 -20.20 -8.27
N GLY A 26 19.17 -19.41 -8.16
CA GLY A 26 20.05 -19.08 -9.28
C GLY A 26 19.64 -17.86 -10.11
N MET A 27 18.47 -17.24 -9.84
CA MET A 27 18.10 -15.97 -10.49
C MET A 27 18.86 -14.78 -9.88
N PRO A 28 19.34 -13.83 -10.70
CA PRO A 28 19.99 -12.63 -10.18
C PRO A 28 18.96 -11.61 -9.66
N TYR A 29 19.29 -10.90 -8.59
CA TYR A 29 18.40 -9.92 -7.94
C TYR A 29 17.91 -8.80 -8.87
N ARG A 30 18.67 -8.43 -9.90
CA ARG A 30 18.24 -7.47 -10.94
C ARG A 30 16.98 -7.90 -11.72
N SER A 31 16.56 -9.15 -11.57
CA SER A 31 15.34 -9.69 -12.20
C SER A 31 14.08 -9.37 -11.39
N LEU A 32 14.24 -8.87 -10.16
CA LEU A 32 13.13 -8.39 -9.34
C LEU A 32 12.41 -7.26 -10.07
N ARG A 33 11.08 -7.33 -10.05
CA ARG A 33 10.20 -6.31 -10.64
C ARG A 33 9.49 -5.54 -9.54
N LYS A 34 9.14 -4.31 -9.88
CA LYS A 34 8.26 -3.46 -9.08
C LYS A 34 7.04 -4.24 -8.60
N THR A 35 6.78 -4.22 -7.29
CA THR A 35 5.67 -4.92 -6.65
C THR A 35 4.74 -3.95 -5.95
N ILE A 36 3.48 -3.98 -6.38
CA ILE A 36 2.41 -3.13 -5.87
C ILE A 36 1.46 -3.97 -5.03
N ALA A 37 1.32 -3.64 -3.75
CA ALA A 37 0.33 -4.29 -2.87
C ALA A 37 -0.93 -3.43 -2.78
N ILE A 38 -2.09 -3.96 -3.18
CA ILE A 38 -3.37 -3.23 -3.14
C ILE A 38 -4.27 -3.80 -2.03
N ASN A 39 -4.58 -2.99 -1.03
CA ASN A 39 -5.38 -3.36 0.12
C ASN A 39 -6.75 -2.67 0.05
N LEU A 40 -7.81 -3.47 -0.11
CA LEU A 40 -9.19 -3.01 -0.09
C LEU A 40 -9.76 -3.08 1.33
N LEU A 41 -10.23 -1.96 1.85
CA LEU A 41 -10.68 -1.83 3.23
C LEU A 41 -12.14 -1.38 3.27
N ASP A 42 -12.96 -2.10 4.04
CA ASP A 42 -14.35 -1.76 4.34
C ASP A 42 -14.49 -0.88 5.60
N PHE A 43 -13.40 -0.28 6.06
CA PHE A 43 -13.34 0.64 7.19
C PHE A 43 -12.36 1.79 6.92
N LYS A 44 -12.35 2.79 7.81
CA LYS A 44 -11.41 3.90 7.76
C LYS A 44 -10.12 3.56 8.51
N LEU A 45 -9.05 3.32 7.78
CA LEU A 45 -7.69 3.15 8.29
C LEU A 45 -7.04 4.52 8.60
N PHE A 46 -7.29 5.52 7.75
CA PHE A 46 -6.75 6.87 7.90
C PHE A 46 -7.90 7.86 8.13
N PRO A 47 -8.41 8.01 9.37
CA PRO A 47 -9.61 8.80 9.63
C PRO A 47 -9.44 10.29 9.31
N HIS A 48 -8.20 10.79 9.33
CA HIS A 48 -7.85 12.19 9.03
C HIS A 48 -7.60 12.47 7.54
N TYR A 49 -7.58 11.44 6.70
CA TYR A 49 -7.37 11.62 5.26
C TYR A 49 -8.72 11.71 4.57
N ASP A 50 -8.92 12.76 3.77
CA ASP A 50 -10.16 12.91 2.99
C ASP A 50 -10.22 11.95 1.81
N ASN A 51 -9.06 11.64 1.22
CA ASN A 51 -8.95 10.77 0.06
C ASN A 51 -9.29 9.31 0.40
N MET A 52 -9.97 8.63 -0.53
CA MET A 52 -10.27 7.20 -0.48
C MET A 52 -9.01 6.35 -0.69
N HIS A 53 -8.13 6.80 -1.57
CA HIS A 53 -6.95 6.08 -2.00
C HIS A 53 -5.72 6.75 -1.39
N THR A 54 -4.96 5.96 -0.62
CA THR A 54 -3.68 6.35 -0.04
C THR A 54 -2.59 5.46 -0.64
N VAL A 55 -1.51 6.07 -1.12
CA VAL A 55 -0.31 5.38 -1.62
C VAL A 55 0.82 5.60 -0.63
N GLY A 56 1.50 4.52 -0.27
CA GLY A 56 2.74 4.54 0.50
C GLY A 56 3.90 4.14 -0.40
N GLU A 57 4.95 4.96 -0.37
CA GLU A 57 6.20 4.80 -1.13
C GLU A 57 7.39 4.94 -0.18
N PHE A 58 8.57 4.49 -0.62
CA PHE A 58 9.80 4.75 0.12
C PHE A 58 10.27 6.18 -0.12
N TRP A 59 10.25 7.00 0.93
CA TRP A 59 10.56 8.43 0.85
C TRP A 59 11.87 8.79 1.54
N SER A 60 12.72 9.55 0.86
CA SER A 60 13.93 10.14 1.44
C SER A 60 13.59 11.37 2.28
N ARG A 61 13.80 11.29 3.59
CA ARG A 61 13.52 12.42 4.49
C ARG A 61 14.45 13.62 4.22
N GLN A 62 15.71 13.34 3.87
CA GLN A 62 16.74 14.34 3.64
C GLN A 62 16.51 15.07 2.31
N GLN A 63 16.24 14.31 1.24
CA GLN A 63 16.08 14.87 -0.11
C GLN A 63 14.65 15.29 -0.43
N LYS A 64 13.67 14.88 0.38
CA LYS A 64 12.24 15.13 0.17
C LYS A 64 11.76 14.67 -1.21
N GLU A 65 12.14 13.44 -1.56
CA GLU A 65 11.75 12.78 -2.81
C GLU A 65 11.56 11.27 -2.60
N VAL A 66 10.97 10.60 -3.59
CA VAL A 66 10.85 9.15 -3.63
C VAL A 66 12.25 8.55 -3.78
N LEU A 67 12.63 7.67 -2.85
CA LEU A 67 13.93 7.03 -2.80
C LEU A 67 13.99 5.75 -3.64
N LEU A 68 12.91 4.96 -3.63
CA LEU A 68 12.82 3.67 -4.31
C LEU A 68 11.41 3.49 -4.88
N GLU A 69 11.34 3.05 -6.13
CA GLU A 69 10.07 2.83 -6.85
C GLU A 69 9.68 1.35 -6.96
N ASP A 70 10.55 0.44 -6.52
CA ASP A 70 10.34 -1.01 -6.66
C ASP A 70 9.19 -1.56 -5.80
N LEU A 71 8.74 -0.78 -4.84
CA LEU A 71 7.78 -1.21 -3.84
C LEU A 71 6.79 -0.07 -3.59
N GLU A 72 5.52 -0.30 -3.94
CA GLU A 72 4.39 0.56 -3.56
C GLU A 72 3.31 -0.21 -2.78
N ILE A 73 2.67 0.46 -1.82
CA ILE A 73 1.53 -0.09 -1.07
C ILE A 73 0.34 0.86 -1.13
N HIS A 74 -0.80 0.34 -1.56
CA HIS A 74 -2.04 1.07 -1.77
C HIS A 74 -3.06 0.64 -0.72
N PHE A 75 -3.74 1.61 -0.13
CA PHE A 75 -4.91 1.40 0.72
C PHE A 75 -6.10 2.13 0.10
N ILE A 76 -7.17 1.38 -0.17
CA ILE A 76 -8.42 1.89 -0.74
C ILE A 76 -9.52 1.69 0.30
N GLU A 77 -10.01 2.78 0.88
CA GLU A 77 -11.02 2.79 1.94
C GLU A 77 -12.43 2.97 1.37
N ILE A 78 -13.12 1.86 1.07
CA ILE A 78 -14.45 1.83 0.43
C ILE A 78 -15.48 2.75 1.12
N PRO A 79 -15.55 2.89 2.46
CA PRO A 79 -16.50 3.81 3.09
C PRO A 79 -16.32 5.29 2.72
N LYS A 80 -15.15 5.68 2.19
CA LYS A 80 -14.89 7.03 1.69
C LYS A 80 -15.41 7.24 0.28
N LEU A 81 -15.46 6.18 -0.56
CA LEU A 81 -16.04 6.22 -1.91
C LEU A 81 -17.50 6.68 -1.88
N LEU A 82 -18.28 6.08 -1.00
CA LEU A 82 -19.71 6.35 -0.86
C LEU A 82 -19.96 7.82 -0.46
N ARG A 83 -19.06 8.44 0.32
CA ARG A 83 -19.17 9.86 0.67
C ARG A 83 -18.86 10.77 -0.51
N THR A 84 -17.87 10.43 -1.32
CA THR A 84 -17.49 11.25 -2.48
C THR A 84 -18.58 11.23 -3.55
N CYS A 85 -19.17 10.07 -3.82
CA CYS A 85 -20.28 9.95 -4.77
C CYS A 85 -21.54 10.68 -4.29
N LEU A 86 -21.88 10.63 -3.00
CA LEU A 86 -23.07 11.31 -2.45
C LEU A 86 -22.93 12.83 -2.32
N LYS A 87 -21.70 13.38 -2.31
CA LYS A 87 -21.47 14.83 -2.30
C LYS A 87 -21.56 15.48 -3.68
N SER A 88 -21.67 14.67 -4.74
CA SER A 88 -21.70 15.14 -6.13
C SER A 88 -23.12 15.20 -6.71
N PHE A 89 -24.14 15.02 -5.87
CA PHE A 89 -25.57 15.19 -6.14
C PHE A 89 -26.17 16.17 -5.13
#